data_AF-A0A5S3XY03-F1
#
_entry.id   AF-A0A5S3XY03-F1
#
_cell.length_a   1.000
_cell.length_b   1.000
_cell.length_c   1.000
_cell.angle_alpha   90.00
_cell.angle_beta   90.00
_cell.angle_gamma   90.00
#
_symmetry.space_group_name_H-M   'P 1'
#
loop_
_entity.id
_entity.type
_entity.pdbx_description
1 polymer ?
#
loop_
_entity_poly.entity_id
_entity_poly.type
_entity_poly.pdbx_seq_one_letter_code
_entity_poly.pdbx_strand_id
1 'polypeptide(L)' 'MALARKRQICLSNTKYYHCVSRCVRRAYLCGEDALTGKSYEHRRVWVEQRLLALA' A
#
# COMPACT_ATOMS: atom_id res chain seq x y z
N MET A 1 -19.13 8.98 7.69
CA MET A 1 -18.10 10.02 7.51
C MET A 1 -16.79 9.37 7.09
N ALA A 2 -16.15 9.82 6.01
CA ALA A 2 -14.83 9.34 5.64
C ALA A 2 -13.77 10.10 6.46
N LEU A 3 -12.98 9.38 7.26
CA LEU A 3 -11.82 9.94 7.95
C LEU A 3 -10.60 9.90 7.01
N ALA A 4 -9.82 10.98 7.00
CA ALA A 4 -8.58 11.03 6.23
C ALA A 4 -7.65 9.88 6.66
N ARG A 5 -7.18 9.08 5.70
CA ARG A 5 -6.38 7.87 5.97
C ARG A 5 -5.23 8.15 6.93
N LYS A 6 -4.51 9.28 6.77
CA LYS A 6 -3.40 9.69 7.67
C LYS A 6 -3.76 9.76 9.16
N ARG A 7 -5.04 9.92 9.52
CA ARG A 7 -5.53 9.94 10.91
C ARG A 7 -5.86 8.54 11.46
N GLN A 8 -5.91 7.54 10.59
CA GLN A 8 -6.27 6.15 10.93
C GLN A 8 -5.03 5.23 11.03
N ILE A 9 -3.84 5.75 10.74
CA ILE A 9 -2.60 4.97 10.61
C ILE A 9 -1.46 5.73 11.28
N CYS A 10 -0.71 5.03 12.11
CA CYS A 10 0.51 5.54 12.72
C CYS A 10 1.67 5.40 11.72
N LEU A 11 2.12 6.51 11.14
CA LEU A 11 3.24 6.52 10.19
C LEU A 11 4.55 6.05 10.84
N SER A 12 4.72 6.26 12.14
CA SER A 12 5.88 5.79 12.92
C SER A 12 5.99 4.27 12.90
N ASN A 13 4.85 3.59 13.03
CA ASN A 13 4.77 2.12 13.11
C ASN A 13 4.58 1.48 11.73
N THR A 14 3.99 2.20 10.78
CA THR A 14 3.70 1.73 9.42
C THR A 14 4.27 2.71 8.41
N LYS A 15 5.61 2.85 8.42
CA LYS A 15 6.31 3.66 7.44
C LYS A 15 5.96 3.15 6.04
N TYR A 16 5.74 4.07 5.12
CA TYR A 16 5.37 3.77 3.72
C TYR A 16 4.01 3.12 3.47
N TYR A 17 3.12 3.00 4.48
CA TYR A 17 1.77 2.46 4.29
C TYR A 17 1.03 3.13 3.11
N HIS A 18 1.15 4.45 3.01
CA HIS A 18 0.54 5.21 1.92
C HIS A 18 1.10 4.85 0.54
N CYS A 19 2.37 4.45 0.43
CA CYS A 19 2.97 4.05 -0.83
C CYS A 19 2.49 2.68 -1.29
N VAL A 20 2.35 1.73 -0.35
CA VAL A 20 1.94 0.35 -0.67
C VAL A 20 0.43 0.17 -0.77
N SER A 21 -0.38 0.99 -0.09
CA SER A 21 -1.85 0.87 -0.12
C SER A 21 -2.51 1.63 -1.29
N ARG A 22 -1.74 2.26 -2.17
CA ARG A 22 -2.29 3.04 -3.29
C ARG A 22 -2.78 2.10 -4.39
N CYS A 23 -4.04 2.29 -4.77
CA CYS A 23 -4.60 1.78 -6.00
C CYS A 23 -4.88 2.97 -6.92
N VAL A 24 -4.31 2.99 -8.12
CA VAL A 24 -4.60 4.00 -9.14
C VAL A 24 -5.29 3.31 -10.29
N ARG A 25 -6.56 3.66 -10.56
CA ARG A 25 -7.37 3.08 -11.66
C ARG A 25 -7.31 1.54 -11.72
N ARG A 26 -7.44 0.86 -10.56
CA ARG A 26 -7.36 -0.61 -10.43
C ARG A 26 -5.98 -1.23 -10.67
N ALA A 27 -4.93 -0.42 -10.83
CA ALA A 27 -3.56 -0.90 -10.69
C ALA A 27 -3.19 -0.91 -9.18
N TYR A 28 -3.34 -2.08 -8.57
CA TYR A 28 -2.97 -2.32 -7.18
C TYR A 28 -1.45 -2.52 -7.08
N LEU A 29 -0.78 -1.69 -6.27
CA LEU A 29 0.62 -1.91 -5.89
C LEU A 29 0.74 -3.14 -4.97
N CYS A 30 -0.15 -3.22 -3.98
CA CYS A 30 -0.39 -4.34 -3.10
C CYS A 30 -1.90 -4.46 -2.86
N GLY A 31 -2.35 -5.59 -2.32
CA GLY A 31 -3.76 -5.89 -2.03
C GLY A 31 -4.39 -6.83 -3.04
N GLU A 32 -5.69 -7.07 -2.88
CA GLU A 32 -6.49 -7.94 -3.74
C GLU A 32 -7.43 -7.10 -4.61
N ASP A 33 -7.50 -7.42 -5.90
CA ASP A 33 -8.51 -6.85 -6.79
C ASP A 33 -9.85 -7.55 -6.57
N ALA A 34 -10.79 -6.86 -5.90
CA ALA A 34 -12.08 -7.42 -5.54
C ALA A 34 -12.94 -7.90 -6.73
N LEU A 35 -12.68 -7.43 -7.97
CA LEU A 35 -13.42 -7.92 -9.14
C LEU A 35 -12.84 -9.24 -9.68
N THR A 36 -11.51 -9.39 -9.64
CA THR A 36 -10.83 -10.54 -10.26
C THR A 36 -10.30 -11.57 -9.25
N GLY A 37 -10.32 -11.25 -7.96
CA GLY A 37 -9.75 -12.05 -6.87
C GLY A 37 -8.22 -12.14 -6.91
N LYS A 38 -7.54 -11.38 -7.78
CA LYS A 38 -6.08 -11.46 -7.93
C LYS A 38 -5.39 -10.73 -6.78
N SER A 39 -4.53 -11.46 -6.06
CA SER A 39 -3.70 -10.89 -5.00
C SER A 39 -2.34 -10.42 -5.50
N TYR A 40 -2.01 -9.17 -5.16
CA TYR A 40 -0.75 -8.50 -5.43
C TYR A 40 0.10 -8.30 -4.17
N GLU A 41 -0.31 -8.87 -3.03
CA GLU A 41 0.38 -8.73 -1.74
C GLU A 41 1.83 -9.22 -1.77
N HIS A 42 2.16 -10.18 -2.65
CA HIS A 42 3.51 -10.71 -2.86
C HIS A 42 4.54 -9.62 -3.24
N ARG A 43 4.10 -8.46 -3.76
CA ARG A 43 4.98 -7.36 -4.15
C ARG A 43 5.39 -6.46 -2.98
N ARG A 44 4.70 -6.56 -1.83
CA ARG A 44 4.90 -5.63 -0.69
C ARG A 44 6.35 -5.55 -0.25
N VAL A 45 6.99 -6.70 -0.06
CA VAL A 45 8.39 -6.78 0.41
C VAL A 45 9.33 -6.09 -0.57
N TRP A 46 9.18 -6.34 -1.87
CA TRP A 46 10.02 -5.71 -2.89
C TRP A 46 9.84 -4.19 -2.93
N VAL A 47 8.59 -3.71 -2.83
CA VAL A 47 8.30 -2.26 -2.80
C VAL A 47 8.90 -1.60 -1.55
N GLU A 48 8.76 -2.22 -0.39
CA GLU A 48 9.33 -1.73 0.86
C GLU A 48 10.86 -1.64 0.79
N GLN A 49 11.53 -2.71 0.34
CA GLN A 49 12.98 -2.73 0.15
C GLN A 49 13.43 -1.64 -0.83
N ARG A 50 12.68 -1.42 -1.92
CA ARG A 50 13.02 -0.40 -2.90
C ARG A 50 12.86 1.01 -2.35
N LEU A 51 11.81 1.26 -1.56
CA LEU A 51 11.62 2.54 -0.88
C LEU A 51 12.73 2.82 0.15
N LEU A 52 13.14 1.80 0.91
CA LEU A 52 14.27 1.92 1.85
C LEU A 52 15.58 2.21 1.13
N ALA A 53 15.83 1.61 -0.04
CA ALA A 53 17.05 1.85 -0.80
C ALA A 53 17.12 3.23 -1.49
N LEU A 54 16.00 3.94 -1.58
CA LEU A 54 15.89 5.27 -2.20
C LEU A 54 15.77 6.41 -1.19
N ALA A 55 15.69 6.09 0.10
CA ALA A 55 15.60 7.04 1.21
C ALA A 55 17.00 7.42 1.72
#